data_AF-A0A1F8AER8-F1
#
_entry.id   AF-A0A1F8AER8-F1
#
_cell.length_a   1.000
_cell.length_b   1.000
_cell.length_c   1.000
_cell.angle_alpha   90.00
_cell.angle_beta   90.00
_cell.angle_gamma   90.00
#
_symmetry.space_group_name_H-M   'P 1'
#
loop_
_entity.id
_entity.type
_entity.pdbx_description
1 polymer ?
#
loop_
_entity_poly.entity_id
_entity_poly.type
_entity_poly.pdbx_seq_one_letter_code
_entity_poly.pdbx_strand_id
1 'polypeptide(L)'
;MSDPDQYTVETLSTNDNDHYTLGEIGSHQVVIAVLPDGEYGVSTAACAARDMLHSFPNIRFGLMVGIGGGIPMKQDIRLGDVVVSSCRGGHGGLVQYDFGKELQGQDFLQTVRLNQPPLILRTAVAGLQAQYEEGEV
;
A
#
# COMPACT_ATOMS: atom_id res chain seq x y z
N MET A 1 9.79 28.02 22.21
CA MET A 1 9.98 27.90 20.75
C MET A 1 9.92 26.41 20.48
N SER A 2 8.76 25.93 20.06
CA SER A 2 8.45 24.51 19.93
C SER A 2 8.90 24.02 18.56
N ASP A 3 9.48 22.82 18.50
CA ASP A 3 9.97 22.18 17.28
C ASP A 3 8.77 21.82 16.38
N PRO A 4 8.68 22.34 15.13
CA PRO A 4 7.51 22.13 14.26
C PRO A 4 7.32 20.67 13.81
N ASP A 5 8.32 19.80 13.99
CA ASP A 5 8.25 18.38 13.62
C ASP A 5 7.71 17.50 14.77
N GLN A 6 7.44 18.08 15.94
CA GLN A 6 6.94 17.35 17.10
C GLN A 6 5.45 17.63 17.30
N TYR A 7 4.60 17.01 16.48
CA TYR A 7 3.17 16.95 16.78
C TYR A 7 2.99 16.17 18.09
N THR A 8 2.41 16.85 19.07
CA THR A 8 2.23 16.38 20.44
C THR A 8 1.38 15.10 20.46
N VAL A 9 1.74 14.20 21.37
CA VAL A 9 1.16 12.87 21.70
C VAL A 9 -0.37 12.88 21.97
N GLU A 10 -1.04 14.02 21.82
CA GLU A 10 -2.45 14.23 22.16
C GLU A 10 -3.46 13.72 21.12
N THR A 11 -3.00 13.26 19.94
CA THR A 11 -3.88 12.80 18.84
C THR A 11 -3.87 11.31 18.58
N LEU A 12 -2.98 10.55 19.23
CA LEU A 12 -2.89 9.09 19.03
C LEU A 12 -3.89 8.38 19.93
N SER A 13 -4.46 7.28 19.44
CA SER A 13 -5.34 6.45 20.27
C SER A 13 -4.58 5.95 21.52
N THR A 14 -5.28 5.74 22.63
CA THR A 14 -4.68 5.45 23.96
C THR A 14 -3.78 4.20 23.99
N ASN A 15 -3.76 3.40 22.93
CA ASN A 15 -2.94 2.19 22.82
C ASN A 15 -2.22 2.07 21.46
N ASP A 16 -2.08 3.18 20.74
CA ASP A 16 -1.31 3.26 19.50
C ASP A 16 0.15 3.59 19.84
N ASN A 17 1.05 2.65 19.53
CA ASN A 17 2.49 2.80 19.76
C ASN A 17 3.26 3.06 18.46
N ASP A 18 2.56 3.27 17.35
CA ASP A 18 3.20 3.51 16.06
C ASP A 18 3.79 4.93 16.00
N HIS A 19 4.88 5.04 15.27
CA HIS A 19 5.47 6.33 14.95
C HIS A 19 4.95 6.83 13.60
N TYR A 20 4.39 8.04 13.61
CA TYR A 20 3.82 8.67 12.42
C TYR A 20 4.60 9.90 12.00
N THR A 21 4.84 10.01 10.69
CA THR A 21 5.21 11.26 10.04
C THR A 21 3.99 11.85 9.35
N LEU A 22 3.66 13.10 9.68
CA LEU A 22 2.58 13.85 9.06
C LEU A 22 3.14 14.79 7.99
N GLY A 23 2.37 15.01 6.93
CA GLY A 23 2.77 15.93 5.85
C GLY A 23 1.64 16.27 4.91
N GLU A 24 1.98 16.94 3.82
CA GLU A 24 1.04 17.33 2.78
C GLU A 24 1.64 17.10 1.38
N ILE A 25 0.84 16.56 0.47
CA ILE A 25 1.17 16.46 -0.96
C ILE A 25 0.08 17.15 -1.77
N GLY A 26 0.42 18.27 -2.39
CA GLY A 26 -0.57 19.12 -3.07
C GLY A 26 -1.59 19.63 -2.06
N SER A 27 -2.86 19.22 -2.19
CA SER A 27 -3.94 19.54 -1.25
C SER A 27 -4.35 18.36 -0.36
N HIS A 28 -3.51 17.33 -0.26
CA HIS A 28 -3.81 16.10 0.46
C HIS A 28 -2.95 16.00 1.72
N GLN A 29 -3.59 15.88 2.88
CA GLN A 29 -2.91 15.52 4.12
C GLN A 29 -2.46 14.05 4.04
N VAL A 30 -1.23 13.78 4.43
CA VAL A 30 -0.58 12.47 4.37
C VAL A 30 -0.09 12.09 5.76
N VAL A 31 -0.30 10.82 6.11
CA VAL A 31 0.24 10.20 7.32
C VAL A 31 1.02 8.97 6.89
N ILE A 32 2.26 8.85 7.35
CA ILE A 32 3.15 7.72 7.07
C ILE A 32 3.45 7.03 8.40
N ALA A 33 3.14 5.73 8.51
CA ALA A 33 3.58 4.91 9.62
C ALA A 33 4.90 4.22 9.29
N VAL A 34 5.73 4.04 10.31
CA VAL A 34 6.95 3.23 10.25
C VAL A 34 6.74 2.00 11.13
N LEU A 35 7.11 0.83 10.61
CA LEU A 35 7.03 -0.40 11.41
C LEU A 35 8.08 -0.37 12.53
N PRO A 36 7.81 -1.02 13.68
CA PRO A 36 8.77 -1.13 14.77
C PRO A 36 10.11 -1.70 14.29
N ASP A 37 11.21 -1.23 14.89
CA ASP A 37 12.54 -1.73 14.54
C ASP A 37 12.65 -3.25 14.73
N GLY A 38 13.22 -3.92 13.73
CA GLY A 38 13.32 -5.38 13.70
C GLY A 38 12.02 -6.14 13.36
N GLU A 39 10.88 -5.46 13.21
CA GLU A 39 9.63 -6.08 12.78
C GLU A 39 9.38 -5.87 11.28
N TYR A 40 8.97 -6.93 10.59
CA TYR A 40 8.63 -6.89 9.18
C TYR A 40 7.53 -7.89 8.87
N GLY A 41 6.86 -7.66 7.75
CA GLY A 41 5.86 -8.58 7.19
C GLY A 41 4.43 -8.08 7.30
N VAL A 42 3.53 -8.89 6.73
CA VAL A 42 2.14 -8.52 6.47
C VAL A 42 1.35 -8.28 7.77
N SER A 43 1.59 -9.07 8.82
CA SER A 43 0.88 -8.95 10.10
C SER A 43 1.20 -7.64 10.80
N THR A 44 2.48 -7.30 10.95
CA THR A 44 2.90 -6.05 11.60
C THR A 44 2.41 -4.84 10.80
N ALA A 45 2.52 -4.88 9.46
CA ALA A 45 1.96 -3.83 8.61
C ALA A 45 0.42 -3.69 8.72
N ALA A 46 -0.30 -4.80 8.86
CA ALA A 46 -1.75 -4.77 9.05
C ALA A 46 -2.15 -4.20 10.42
N CYS A 47 -1.40 -4.51 11.48
CA CYS A 47 -1.58 -3.88 12.79
C CYS A 47 -1.36 -2.38 12.71
N ALA A 48 -0.25 -1.94 12.12
CA ALA A 48 0.05 -0.52 12.01
C ALA A 48 -1.00 0.24 11.17
N ALA A 49 -1.47 -0.36 10.07
CA ALA A 49 -2.56 0.21 9.28
C ALA A 49 -3.88 0.30 10.07
N ARG A 50 -4.18 -0.67 10.94
CA ARG A 50 -5.38 -0.65 11.78
C ARG A 50 -5.30 0.47 12.82
N ASP A 51 -4.17 0.59 13.49
CA ASP A 51 -3.99 1.60 14.55
C ASP A 51 -3.99 3.01 13.94
N MET A 52 -3.37 3.18 12.77
CA MET A 52 -3.46 4.42 11.97
C MET A 52 -4.91 4.80 11.66
N LEU A 53 -5.74 3.86 11.22
CA LEU A 53 -7.15 4.14 10.92
C LEU A 53 -7.96 4.51 12.16
N HIS A 54 -7.58 4.04 13.34
CA HIS A 54 -8.19 4.46 14.60
C HIS A 54 -7.75 5.85 15.03
N SER A 55 -6.45 6.15 14.93
CA SER A 55 -5.88 7.45 15.33
C SER A 55 -6.25 8.57 14.34
N PHE A 56 -6.43 8.25 13.06
CA PHE A 56 -6.73 9.21 12.00
C PHE A 56 -8.02 8.86 11.24
N PRO A 57 -9.21 9.16 11.83
CA PRO A 57 -10.50 8.76 11.26
C PRO A 57 -10.83 9.44 9.91
N ASN A 58 -10.09 10.48 9.52
CA ASN A 58 -10.28 11.20 8.27
C ASN A 58 -9.49 10.60 7.09
N ILE A 59 -8.78 9.48 7.28
CA ILE A 59 -8.11 8.77 6.19
C ILE A 59 -9.15 8.25 5.19
N ARG A 60 -8.97 8.59 3.91
CA ARG A 60 -9.90 8.20 2.82
C ARG A 60 -9.45 6.94 2.08
N PHE A 61 -8.13 6.69 2.03
CA PHE A 61 -7.52 5.52 1.43
C PHE A 61 -6.09 5.38 1.97
N GLY A 62 -5.55 4.16 1.93
CA GLY A 62 -4.16 3.87 2.28
C GLY A 62 -3.38 3.35 1.07
N LEU A 63 -2.08 3.61 1.04
CA LEU A 63 -1.14 3.05 0.07
C LEU A 63 -0.13 2.19 0.83
N MET A 64 0.05 0.93 0.41
CA MET A 64 1.12 0.08 0.92
C MET A 64 2.32 0.20 -0.02
N VAL A 65 3.43 0.73 0.49
CA VAL A 65 4.68 0.91 -0.27
C VAL A 65 5.73 0.00 0.35
N GLY A 66 6.41 -0.76 -0.50
CA GLY A 66 7.47 -1.66 -0.06
C GLY A 66 8.38 -2.01 -1.23
N ILE A 67 9.54 -2.56 -0.91
CA ILE A 67 10.45 -3.13 -1.90
C ILE A 67 10.03 -4.56 -2.22
N GLY A 68 10.26 -4.99 -3.45
CA GLY A 68 10.00 -6.36 -3.90
C GLY A 68 11.06 -6.81 -4.90
N GLY A 69 11.20 -8.13 -5.06
CA GLY A 69 11.99 -8.72 -6.12
C GLY A 69 11.18 -8.81 -7.42
N GLY A 70 11.76 -8.39 -8.54
CA GLY A 70 11.18 -8.57 -9.86
C GLY A 70 11.54 -9.94 -10.46
N ILE A 71 10.56 -10.62 -11.06
CA ILE A 71 10.80 -11.77 -11.94
C ILE A 71 10.54 -11.30 -13.37
N PRO A 72 11.57 -11.00 -14.17
CA PRO A 72 11.41 -10.56 -15.54
C PRO A 72 10.78 -11.70 -16.35
N MET A 73 9.58 -11.48 -16.89
CA MET A 73 8.94 -12.42 -17.81
C MET A 73 8.74 -11.76 -19.17
N LYS A 74 7.53 -11.28 -19.47
CA LYS A 74 7.24 -10.56 -20.72
C LYS A 74 7.51 -9.05 -20.60
N GLN A 75 7.49 -8.53 -19.38
CA GLN A 75 7.83 -7.17 -19.05
C GLN A 75 9.27 -7.12 -18.57
N ASP A 76 10.03 -6.15 -19.08
CA ASP A 76 11.41 -5.86 -18.65
C ASP A 76 11.37 -5.04 -17.36
N ILE A 77 11.29 -5.73 -16.21
CA ILE A 77 11.32 -5.12 -14.88
C ILE A 77 12.77 -4.99 -14.44
N ARG A 78 13.22 -3.76 -14.21
CA ARG A 78 14.60 -3.42 -13.83
C ARG A 78 14.67 -2.85 -12.42
N LEU A 79 15.88 -2.89 -11.85
CA LEU A 79 16.14 -2.26 -10.57
C LEU A 79 15.91 -0.75 -10.68
N GLY A 80 15.07 -0.22 -9.80
CA GLY A 80 14.64 1.18 -9.79
C GLY A 80 13.23 1.41 -10.35
N ASP A 81 12.63 0.39 -10.99
CA ASP A 81 11.26 0.49 -11.47
C ASP A 81 10.26 0.51 -10.30
N VAL A 82 9.26 1.38 -10.40
CA VAL A 82 8.12 1.41 -9.48
C VAL A 82 6.96 0.64 -10.10
N VAL A 83 6.56 -0.45 -9.47
CA VAL A 83 5.46 -1.29 -9.93
C VAL A 83 4.19 -0.91 -9.17
N VAL A 84 3.15 -0.53 -9.91
CA VAL A 84 1.83 -0.23 -9.33
C VAL A 84 0.88 -1.38 -9.63
N SER A 85 0.35 -2.00 -8.58
CA SER A 85 -0.70 -3.00 -8.72
C SER A 85 -1.96 -2.37 -9.32
N SER A 86 -2.43 -2.90 -10.46
CA SER A 86 -3.66 -2.45 -11.10
C SER A 86 -4.66 -3.59 -11.25
N CYS A 87 -5.94 -3.30 -11.02
CA CYS A 87 -7.01 -4.28 -11.22
C CYS A 87 -7.23 -4.52 -12.71
N ARG A 88 -6.86 -5.69 -13.21
CA ARG A 88 -7.23 -6.16 -14.55
C ARG A 88 -8.31 -7.24 -14.44
N GLY A 89 -9.38 -7.12 -15.24
CA GLY A 89 -10.45 -8.11 -15.30
C GLY A 89 -11.35 -8.21 -14.05
N GLY A 90 -11.40 -7.19 -13.20
CA GLY A 90 -12.24 -7.20 -11.99
C GLY A 90 -11.62 -7.93 -10.78
N HIS A 91 -10.35 -8.31 -10.85
CA HIS A 91 -9.60 -8.90 -9.75
C HIS A 91 -8.66 -7.87 -9.10
N GLY A 92 -8.41 -8.00 -7.79
CA GLY A 92 -7.34 -7.26 -7.12
C GLY A 92 -6.01 -7.55 -7.81
N GLY A 93 -5.19 -6.52 -8.07
CA GLY A 93 -3.92 -6.68 -8.79
C GLY A 93 -2.79 -7.32 -7.97
N LEU A 94 -3.12 -7.96 -6.84
CA LEU A 94 -2.21 -8.62 -5.92
C LEU A 94 -2.71 -10.05 -5.71
N VAL A 95 -1.81 -11.01 -5.92
CA VAL A 95 -2.03 -12.42 -5.62
C VAL A 95 -1.17 -12.76 -4.42
N GLN A 96 -1.81 -13.11 -3.30
CA GLN A 96 -1.09 -13.58 -2.13
C GLN A 96 -0.85 -15.09 -2.25
N TYR A 97 0.40 -15.47 -2.54
CA TYR A 97 0.79 -16.86 -2.75
C TYR A 97 0.78 -17.70 -1.46
N ASP A 98 0.89 -17.07 -0.29
CA ASP A 98 0.92 -17.76 1.01
C ASP A 98 -0.44 -18.33 1.45
N PHE A 99 -1.52 -18.02 0.72
CA PHE A 99 -2.86 -18.60 0.93
C PHE A 99 -3.20 -19.67 -0.12
N GLY A 100 -2.23 -20.50 -0.52
CA GLY A 100 -2.49 -21.71 -1.29
C GLY A 100 -2.83 -22.87 -0.36
N LYS A 101 -4.00 -23.50 -0.52
CA LYS A 101 -4.17 -24.87 -0.03
C LYS A 101 -3.55 -25.80 -1.07
N GLU A 102 -2.46 -26.47 -0.70
CA GLU A 102 -1.95 -27.61 -1.46
C GLU A 102 -2.94 -28.77 -1.27
N LEU A 103 -3.94 -28.86 -2.15
CA LEU A 103 -4.75 -30.06 -2.28
C LEU A 103 -3.86 -31.09 -2.97
N GLN A 104 -3.46 -32.14 -2.24
CA GLN A 104 -2.65 -33.24 -2.76
C GLN A 104 -3.17 -33.69 -4.15
N GLY A 105 -2.46 -33.30 -5.20
CA GLY A 105 -2.74 -33.71 -6.58
C GLY A 105 -3.63 -32.78 -7.44
N GLN A 106 -3.89 -31.53 -7.05
CA GLN A 106 -4.57 -30.53 -7.91
C GLN A 106 -3.80 -29.22 -8.05
N ASP A 107 -4.06 -28.49 -9.14
CA ASP A 107 -3.46 -27.17 -9.43
C ASP A 107 -3.71 -26.17 -8.29
N PHE A 108 -2.75 -25.25 -8.09
CA PHE A 108 -2.81 -24.21 -7.06
C PHE A 108 -4.12 -23.41 -7.14
N LEU A 109 -5.00 -23.60 -6.15
CA LEU A 109 -6.21 -22.79 -6.01
C LEU A 109 -5.90 -21.54 -5.21
N GLN A 110 -5.93 -20.38 -5.88
CA GLN A 110 -5.85 -19.08 -5.23
C GLN A 110 -7.07 -18.86 -4.34
N THR A 111 -6.93 -19.09 -3.03
CA THR A 111 -8.06 -19.09 -2.08
C THR A 111 -8.46 -17.70 -1.59
N VAL A 112 -7.64 -16.67 -1.79
CA VAL A 112 -7.89 -15.31 -1.28
C VAL A 112 -7.82 -14.29 -2.42
N ARG A 113 -8.91 -13.53 -2.57
CA ARG A 113 -9.00 -12.37 -3.46
C ARG A 113 -8.95 -11.11 -2.59
N LEU A 114 -7.99 -10.23 -2.85
CA LEU A 114 -7.91 -8.94 -2.19
C LEU A 114 -8.96 -7.98 -2.77
N ASN A 115 -9.46 -7.07 -1.91
CA ASN A 115 -10.40 -6.03 -2.33
C ASN A 115 -9.80 -5.16 -3.44
N GLN A 116 -10.66 -4.64 -4.31
CA GLN A 116 -10.22 -3.67 -5.30
C GLN A 116 -9.88 -2.34 -4.62
N PRO A 117 -8.84 -1.61 -5.08
CA PRO A 117 -8.58 -0.26 -4.63
C PRO A 117 -9.79 0.66 -4.89
N PRO A 118 -10.02 1.68 -4.04
CA PRO A 118 -11.07 2.68 -4.24
C PRO A 118 -11.06 3.29 -5.64
N LEU A 119 -12.26 3.65 -6.15
CA LEU A 119 -12.43 4.16 -7.52
C LEU A 119 -11.52 5.35 -7.83
N ILE A 120 -11.34 6.27 -6.87
CA ILE A 120 -10.47 7.44 -7.03
C ILE A 120 -9.03 7.06 -7.43
N LEU A 121 -8.47 6.00 -6.84
CA LEU A 121 -7.13 5.52 -7.17
C LEU A 121 -7.10 4.86 -8.54
N ARG A 122 -8.14 4.08 -8.87
CA ARG A 122 -8.25 3.43 -10.18
C ARG A 122 -8.36 4.45 -11.31
N THR A 123 -9.13 5.51 -11.12
CA THR A 123 -9.23 6.62 -12.09
C THR A 123 -7.92 7.39 -12.20
N ALA A 124 -7.22 7.63 -11.09
CA ALA A 124 -5.90 8.27 -11.12
C ALA A 124 -4.87 7.45 -11.90
N VAL A 125 -4.83 6.11 -11.70
CA VAL A 125 -3.96 5.22 -12.47
C VAL A 125 -4.29 5.26 -13.97
N ALA A 126 -5.57 5.26 -14.34
CA ALA A 126 -5.97 5.37 -15.75
C ALA A 126 -5.52 6.70 -16.38
N GLY A 127 -5.61 7.81 -15.64
CA GLY A 127 -5.10 9.11 -16.08
C GLY A 127 -3.58 9.13 -16.26
N LEU A 128 -2.83 8.56 -15.32
CA LEU A 128 -1.37 8.43 -15.41
C LEU A 128 -0.95 7.57 -16.62
N GLN A 129 -1.69 6.48 -16.89
CA GLN A 129 -1.46 5.64 -18.06
C GLN A 129 -1.66 6.41 -19.37
N ALA A 130 -2.75 7.17 -19.49
CA ALA A 130 -3.02 7.98 -20.68
C ALA A 130 -1.91 9.02 -20.93
N GLN A 131 -1.45 9.71 -19.88
CA GLN A 131 -0.36 10.69 -20.00
C GLN A 131 0.97 10.05 -20.41
N TYR A 132 1.25 8.84 -19.92
CA TYR A 132 2.46 8.10 -20.29
C TYR A 132 2.42 7.67 -21.76
N GLU A 133 1.27 7.21 -22.26
CA GLU A 133 1.07 6.84 -23.66
C GLU A 133 1.12 8.05 -24.61
N GLU A 134 0.68 9.22 -24.16
CA GLU A 134 0.76 10.48 -24.93
C GLU A 134 2.18 11.09 -24.93
N GLY A 135 3.01 10.76 -23.94
CA GLY A 135 4.38 11.26 -23.78
C GLY A 135 5.47 10.50 -24.54
N GLU A 136 5.14 9.40 -25.23
CA GLU A 136 6.06 8.66 -26.13
C GLU A 136 6.02 9.15 -27.60
N VAL A 137 5.87 10.46 -27.83
CA VAL A 137 6.01 11.09 -29.18
C VAL A 137 7.30 11.91 -29.28
#